data_AF-A0A1A7YBG0-F1
#
_entry.id   AF-A0A1A7YBG0-F1
#
_cell.length_a   1.000
_cell.length_b   1.000
_cell.length_c   1.000
_cell.angle_alpha   90.00
_cell.angle_beta   90.00
_cell.angle_gamma   90.00
#
_symmetry.space_group_name_H-M   'P 1'
#
loop_
_entity.id
_entity.type
_entity.pdbx_description
1 polymer ?
#
loop_
_entity_poly.entity_id
_entity_poly.type
_entity_poly.pdbx_seq_one_letter_code
_entity_poly.pdbx_strand_id
1 'polypeptide(L)'
;MVCRLEQKILETETHLFSAQREREQSLQQAKGLQSQLGQLKTCCEQQQLELREDAEVLRGQLEVAREQLFKAGEEKTCLQALLEQEAQEVKKFQKLLQEKEEELCFRQQQTQQHLVSLEDAQTQCRTLQTEQERLRLKLNDREKMVNVLRLQMESSTQMTEQHRHTTDSLQQENNLLISQLNQHKLEIQQLRAELVQQKSNLTSVESHSRQLQASVTEQSQRVREETLKKEQVTTQLELQRVQFISLTKEHEELQRLHSCKDDEHEGVVLKLQSQLSSARDELDKIRHTLRTLQGVERNGLQVALDMQKGITARREQVDSLQGRIQHLEEEVEKLQQEKRHQKLESHRHLQELTFIREEKRQLHHELKALRSKDQQLKERISELEAILHKMSESFTNCQDFLQVREQEYFRLKLQHALDLKELQGQNFSIPADLDSHNPSPLTTPPSSQIKVQSEPPCIPRGSSPSTSRVNHFYLAAQTRALLICFCL
;
A
#
# COMPACT_ATOMS: atom_id res chain seq x y z
N MET A 1 65.56 89.77 229.43
CA MET A 1 64.38 89.35 228.64
C MET A 1 64.57 89.77 227.17
N VAL A 2 65.43 89.19 226.33
CA VAL A 2 66.06 87.84 226.26
C VAL A 2 65.13 86.72 225.73
N CYS A 3 63.84 86.98 225.46
CA CYS A 3 62.91 85.92 225.00
C CYS A 3 62.10 86.27 223.73
N ARG A 4 62.50 87.29 222.96
CA ARG A 4 61.81 87.71 221.72
C ARG A 4 62.71 87.88 220.48
N LEU A 5 64.00 87.56 220.59
CA LEU A 5 64.94 87.59 219.45
C LEU A 5 65.06 86.23 218.75
N GLU A 6 64.96 85.12 219.48
CA GLU A 6 65.29 83.79 218.93
C GLU A 6 64.08 83.08 218.29
N GLN A 7 62.89 83.17 218.89
CA GLN A 7 61.70 82.45 218.40
C GLN A 7 61.25 82.88 217.00
N LYS A 8 61.36 84.18 216.65
CA LYS A 8 60.94 84.69 215.33
C LYS A 8 61.87 84.34 214.17
N ILE A 9 63.12 83.94 214.45
CA ILE A 9 64.07 83.52 213.41
C ILE A 9 63.75 82.08 213.00
N LEU A 10 63.53 81.19 213.98
CA LEU A 10 63.22 79.78 213.73
C LEU A 10 61.88 79.56 212.98
N GLU A 11 60.89 80.40 213.23
CA GLU A 11 59.58 80.38 212.53
C GLU A 11 59.66 80.89 211.07
N THR A 12 60.72 81.59 210.67
CA THR A 12 60.87 82.11 209.29
C THR A 12 61.80 81.24 208.42
N GLU A 13 62.84 80.62 208.98
CA GLU A 13 63.68 79.66 208.24
C GLU A 13 62.92 78.38 207.87
N THR A 14 62.03 77.90 208.75
CA THR A 14 61.20 76.71 208.47
C THR A 14 60.23 76.92 207.31
N HIS A 15 59.74 78.15 207.11
CA HIS A 15 58.84 78.50 206.00
C HIS A 15 59.56 78.65 204.64
N LEU A 16 60.88 78.89 204.67
CA LEU A 16 61.74 78.92 203.48
C LEU A 16 61.96 77.51 202.90
N PHE A 17 62.13 76.51 203.77
CA PHE A 17 62.52 75.15 203.35
C PHE A 17 61.37 74.32 202.76
N SER A 18 60.12 74.57 203.17
CA SER A 18 58.93 73.88 202.62
C SER A 18 58.61 74.36 201.20
N ALA A 19 58.48 75.68 201.01
CA ALA A 19 58.10 76.29 199.73
C ALA A 19 59.08 75.99 198.59
N GLN A 20 60.37 75.80 198.88
CA GLN A 20 61.36 75.47 197.86
C GLN A 20 61.22 74.02 197.35
N ARG A 21 60.87 73.05 198.21
CA ARG A 21 60.73 71.63 197.85
C ARG A 21 59.54 71.36 196.92
N GLU A 22 58.39 72.00 197.17
CA GLU A 22 57.20 71.86 196.32
C GLU A 22 57.43 72.40 194.90
N ARG A 23 58.23 73.47 194.79
CA ARG A 23 58.58 74.10 193.51
C ARG A 23 59.46 73.21 192.64
N GLU A 24 60.37 72.45 193.24
CA GLU A 24 61.21 71.48 192.53
C GLU A 24 60.41 70.26 192.04
N GLN A 25 59.52 69.70 192.86
CA GLN A 25 58.63 68.60 192.42
C GLN A 25 57.74 69.03 191.24
N SER A 26 57.16 70.22 191.30
CA SER A 26 56.34 70.79 190.22
C SER A 26 57.11 70.91 188.90
N LEU A 27 58.37 71.35 188.94
CA LEU A 27 59.22 71.49 187.76
C LEU A 27 59.57 70.12 187.12
N GLN A 28 59.71 69.08 187.94
CA GLN A 28 60.06 67.74 187.48
C GLN A 28 58.87 67.05 186.79
N GLN A 29 57.66 67.26 187.29
CA GLN A 29 56.43 66.73 186.69
C GLN A 29 56.13 67.38 185.32
N ALA A 30 56.36 68.69 185.16
CA ALA A 30 56.20 69.40 183.90
C ALA A 30 57.10 68.85 182.77
N LYS A 31 58.36 68.50 183.09
CA LYS A 31 59.30 67.90 182.12
C LYS A 31 58.85 66.51 181.63
N GLY A 32 58.17 65.73 182.48
CA GLY A 32 57.63 64.42 182.09
C GLY A 32 56.55 64.53 181.00
N LEU A 33 55.59 65.44 181.20
CA LEU A 33 54.51 65.67 180.23
C LEU A 33 55.03 66.19 178.88
N GLN A 34 56.04 67.05 178.88
CA GLN A 34 56.64 67.58 177.64
C GLN A 34 57.27 66.47 176.77
N SER A 35 57.84 65.43 177.39
CA SER A 35 58.45 64.30 176.66
C SER A 35 57.41 63.40 175.98
N GLN A 36 56.27 63.15 176.64
CA GLN A 36 55.17 62.34 176.07
C GLN A 36 54.52 63.03 174.86
N LEU A 37 54.34 64.36 174.93
CA LEU A 37 53.73 65.15 173.86
C LEU A 37 54.61 65.15 172.59
N GLY A 38 55.94 65.11 172.75
CA GLY A 38 56.88 64.95 171.64
C GLY A 38 56.71 63.63 170.88
N GLN A 39 56.62 62.51 171.60
CA GLN A 39 56.49 61.16 171.00
C GLN A 39 55.16 60.98 170.23
N LEU A 40 54.06 61.51 170.77
CA LEU A 40 52.75 61.48 170.10
C LEU A 40 52.77 62.24 168.76
N LYS A 41 53.46 63.39 168.70
CA LYS A 41 53.54 64.19 167.46
C LYS A 41 54.25 63.43 166.33
N THR A 42 55.39 62.79 166.63
CA THR A 42 56.12 61.98 165.64
C THR A 42 55.32 60.78 165.13
N CYS A 43 54.45 60.19 165.95
CA CYS A 43 53.59 59.08 165.55
C CYS A 43 52.55 59.51 164.49
N CYS A 44 51.86 60.63 164.74
CA CYS A 44 50.86 61.16 163.80
C CYS A 44 51.45 61.63 162.47
N GLU A 45 52.66 62.21 162.49
CA GLU A 45 53.34 62.67 161.27
C GLU A 45 53.76 61.50 160.36
N GLN A 46 54.10 60.34 160.94
CA GLN A 46 54.48 59.16 160.17
C GLN A 46 53.27 58.46 159.51
N GLN A 47 52.14 58.32 160.21
CA GLN A 47 50.92 57.76 159.62
C GLN A 47 50.31 58.64 158.50
N GLN A 48 50.55 59.96 158.52
CA GLN A 48 50.13 60.84 157.43
C GLN A 48 50.95 60.65 156.13
N LEU A 49 52.17 60.11 156.21
CA LEU A 49 52.97 59.77 155.03
C LEU A 49 52.51 58.44 154.41
N GLU A 50 52.38 57.39 155.20
CA GLU A 50 51.93 56.06 154.73
C GLU A 50 50.57 56.14 154.00
N LEU A 51 49.57 56.80 154.61
CA LEU A 51 48.25 57.00 153.99
C LEU A 51 48.28 57.85 152.72
N ARG A 52 49.31 58.67 152.52
CA ARG A 52 49.48 59.46 151.29
C ARG A 52 50.11 58.63 150.19
N GLU A 53 51.13 57.84 150.51
CA GLU A 53 51.81 56.95 149.56
C GLU A 53 50.83 55.88 149.04
N ASP A 54 50.01 55.27 149.91
CA ASP A 54 48.92 54.36 149.51
C ASP A 54 47.91 55.03 148.55
N ALA A 55 47.56 56.30 148.80
CA ALA A 55 46.62 57.05 147.95
C ALA A 55 47.22 57.44 146.59
N GLU A 56 48.55 57.55 146.48
CA GLU A 56 49.26 57.76 145.21
C GLU A 56 49.43 56.42 144.45
N VAL A 57 49.67 55.29 145.14
CA VAL A 57 49.69 53.93 144.56
C VAL A 57 48.32 53.51 144.00
N LEU A 58 47.25 53.67 144.78
CA LEU A 58 45.88 53.34 144.34
C LEU A 58 45.43 54.18 143.14
N ARG A 59 45.89 55.43 143.05
CA ARG A 59 45.65 56.30 141.89
C ARG A 59 46.32 55.74 140.63
N GLY A 60 47.60 55.39 140.72
CA GLY A 60 48.33 54.77 139.60
C GLY A 60 47.70 53.46 139.13
N GLN A 61 47.22 52.62 140.05
CA GLN A 61 46.46 51.41 139.70
C GLN A 61 45.15 51.71 138.97
N LEU A 62 44.41 52.74 139.39
CA LEU A 62 43.18 53.19 138.72
C LEU A 62 43.46 53.73 137.30
N GLU A 63 44.56 54.47 137.12
CA GLU A 63 44.97 54.97 135.82
C GLU A 63 45.42 53.83 134.87
N VAL A 64 46.18 52.84 135.36
CA VAL A 64 46.51 51.63 134.58
C VAL A 64 45.24 50.85 134.20
N ALA A 65 44.29 50.67 135.12
CA ALA A 65 43.02 50.00 134.82
C ALA A 65 42.16 50.76 133.79
N ARG A 66 42.20 52.11 133.80
CA ARG A 66 41.54 52.95 132.79
C ARG A 66 42.20 52.83 131.42
N GLU A 67 43.53 52.83 131.35
CA GLU A 67 44.24 52.57 130.08
C GLU A 67 43.94 51.18 129.53
N GLN A 68 43.90 50.15 130.38
CA GLN A 68 43.55 48.79 129.97
C GLN A 68 42.11 48.70 129.44
N LEU A 69 41.15 49.36 130.10
CA LEU A 69 39.77 49.45 129.58
C LEU A 69 39.66 50.24 128.27
N PHE A 70 40.47 51.29 128.08
CA PHE A 70 40.51 52.04 126.83
C PHE A 70 41.09 51.19 125.69
N LYS A 71 42.25 50.56 125.91
CA LYS A 71 42.91 49.63 124.96
C LYS A 71 42.00 48.45 124.60
N ALA A 72 41.34 47.83 125.58
CA ALA A 72 40.35 46.77 125.33
C ALA A 72 39.11 47.26 124.56
N GLY A 73 38.74 48.54 124.70
CA GLY A 73 37.70 49.19 123.91
C GLY A 73 38.11 49.42 122.45
N GLU A 74 39.34 49.87 122.21
CA GLU A 74 39.94 50.01 120.88
C GLU A 74 40.11 48.64 120.19
N GLU A 75 40.66 47.65 120.90
CA GLU A 75 40.78 46.26 120.45
C GLU A 75 39.41 45.66 120.09
N LYS A 76 38.39 45.83 120.94
CA LYS A 76 37.01 45.40 120.63
C LYS A 76 36.49 46.07 119.37
N THR A 77 36.76 47.37 119.18
CA THR A 77 36.30 48.12 118.00
C THR A 77 37.01 47.63 116.73
N CYS A 78 38.31 47.33 116.83
CA CYS A 78 39.10 46.74 115.75
C CYS A 78 38.62 45.32 115.38
N LEU A 79 38.40 44.45 116.37
CA LEU A 79 37.87 43.10 116.18
C LEU A 79 36.44 43.12 115.61
N GLN A 80 35.60 44.08 116.03
CA GLN A 80 34.26 44.21 115.45
C GLN A 80 34.32 44.68 113.98
N ALA A 81 35.21 45.62 113.63
CA ALA A 81 35.41 46.01 112.24
C ALA A 81 35.92 44.85 111.37
N LEU A 82 36.80 43.99 111.91
CA LEU A 82 37.26 42.77 111.24
C LEU A 82 36.11 41.75 111.05
N LEU A 83 35.27 41.52 112.07
CA LEU A 83 34.09 40.65 111.94
C LEU A 83 33.05 41.18 110.94
N GLU A 84 32.86 42.50 110.88
CA GLU A 84 31.99 43.14 109.89
C GLU A 84 32.57 43.03 108.47
N GLN A 85 33.90 43.10 108.32
CA GLN A 85 34.61 42.84 107.06
C GLN A 85 34.47 41.36 106.64
N GLU A 86 34.76 40.39 107.53
CA GLU A 86 34.60 38.96 107.26
C GLU A 86 33.15 38.61 106.88
N ALA A 87 32.16 39.13 107.62
CA ALA A 87 30.75 38.96 107.31
C ALA A 87 30.36 39.57 105.94
N GLN A 88 31.09 40.59 105.46
CA GLN A 88 30.88 41.16 104.13
C GLN A 88 31.61 40.38 103.03
N GLU A 89 32.79 39.82 103.28
CA GLU A 89 33.46 38.89 102.35
C GLU A 89 32.66 37.60 102.21
N VAL A 90 32.13 37.01 103.30
CA VAL A 90 31.25 35.83 103.25
C VAL A 90 30.03 36.10 102.36
N LYS A 91 29.40 37.28 102.45
CA LYS A 91 28.29 37.67 101.57
C LYS A 91 28.71 37.80 100.09
N LYS A 92 29.93 38.26 99.80
CA LYS A 92 30.47 38.29 98.42
C LYS A 92 30.71 36.87 97.90
N PHE A 93 31.36 36.01 98.69
CA PHE A 93 31.61 34.62 98.31
C PHE A 93 30.31 33.83 98.14
N GLN A 94 29.29 34.07 98.98
CA GLN A 94 27.98 33.43 98.83
C GLN A 94 27.27 33.85 97.53
N LYS A 95 27.34 35.13 97.13
CA LYS A 95 26.83 35.59 95.82
C LYS A 95 27.60 34.98 94.66
N LEU A 96 28.94 35.01 94.72
CA LEU A 96 29.79 34.42 93.69
C LEU A 96 29.57 32.91 93.55
N LEU A 97 29.29 32.21 94.65
CA LEU A 97 28.91 30.79 94.63
C LEU A 97 27.57 30.60 93.93
N GLN A 98 26.54 31.37 94.28
CA GLN A 98 25.23 31.33 93.61
C GLN A 98 25.35 31.64 92.10
N GLU A 99 26.09 32.68 91.72
CA GLU A 99 26.36 33.01 90.31
C GLU A 99 27.05 31.85 89.56
N LYS A 100 27.90 31.07 90.24
CA LYS A 100 28.56 29.89 89.66
C LYS A 100 27.67 28.66 89.63
N GLU A 101 26.78 28.47 90.61
CA GLU A 101 25.75 27.43 90.59
C GLU A 101 24.74 27.67 89.46
N GLU A 102 24.33 28.92 89.23
CA GLU A 102 23.49 29.34 88.11
C GLU A 102 24.21 29.14 86.76
N GLU A 103 25.49 29.53 86.64
CA GLU A 103 26.29 29.27 85.43
C GLU A 103 26.45 27.77 85.14
N LEU A 104 26.68 26.94 86.17
CA LEU A 104 26.79 25.50 86.03
C LEU A 104 25.46 24.86 85.60
N CYS A 105 24.33 25.29 86.17
CA CYS A 105 23.00 24.83 85.75
C CYS A 105 22.73 25.18 84.27
N PHE A 106 23.04 26.41 83.85
CA PHE A 106 22.89 26.83 82.45
C PHE A 106 23.79 26.02 81.52
N ARG A 107 25.07 25.83 81.86
CA ARG A 107 26.00 24.98 81.08
C ARG A 107 25.54 23.52 81.01
N GLN A 108 24.97 22.98 82.09
CA GLN A 108 24.42 21.61 82.11
C GLN A 108 23.21 21.49 81.17
N GLN A 109 22.27 22.44 81.23
CA GLN A 109 21.11 22.49 80.33
C GLN A 109 21.54 22.62 78.87
N GLN A 110 22.49 23.51 78.56
CA GLN A 110 23.05 23.68 77.22
C GLN A 110 23.73 22.39 76.72
N THR A 111 24.47 21.69 77.60
CA THR A 111 25.12 20.41 77.26
C THR A 111 24.08 19.33 76.96
N GLN A 112 22.98 19.27 77.72
CA GLN A 112 21.86 18.35 77.44
C GLN A 112 21.19 18.65 76.09
N GLN A 113 20.95 19.93 75.76
CA GLN A 113 20.41 20.33 74.47
C GLN A 113 21.33 19.94 73.30
N HIS A 114 22.64 20.11 73.45
CA HIS A 114 23.62 19.69 72.45
C HIS A 114 23.71 18.16 72.30
N LEU A 115 23.54 17.40 73.38
CA LEU A 115 23.47 15.93 73.33
C LEU A 115 22.23 15.45 72.57
N VAL A 116 21.03 15.97 72.88
CA VAL A 116 19.81 15.65 72.14
C VAL A 116 19.94 16.02 70.65
N SER A 117 20.46 17.22 70.36
CA SER A 117 20.71 17.64 68.97
C SER A 117 21.72 16.76 68.23
N LEU A 118 22.66 16.12 68.93
CA LEU A 118 23.63 15.19 68.36
C LEU A 118 23.02 13.81 68.13
N GLU A 119 22.13 13.35 69.02
CA GLU A 119 21.36 12.12 68.86
C GLU A 119 20.34 12.24 67.70
N ASP A 120 19.67 13.39 67.57
CA ASP A 120 18.81 13.73 66.43
C ASP A 120 19.61 13.73 65.12
N ALA A 121 20.78 14.40 65.09
CA ALA A 121 21.64 14.38 63.92
C ALA A 121 22.14 12.96 63.58
N GLN A 122 22.49 12.15 64.58
CA GLN A 122 22.94 10.78 64.37
C GLN A 122 21.82 9.87 63.85
N THR A 123 20.57 10.01 64.34
CA THR A 123 19.43 9.25 63.81
C THR A 123 19.09 9.67 62.38
N GLN A 124 19.16 10.97 62.05
CA GLN A 124 19.01 11.46 60.67
C GLN A 124 20.10 10.91 59.74
N CYS A 125 21.37 10.83 60.17
CA CYS A 125 22.43 10.20 59.38
C CYS A 125 22.14 8.71 59.14
N ARG A 126 21.64 7.97 60.14
CA ARG A 126 21.27 6.55 59.99
C ARG A 126 20.11 6.34 59.01
N THR A 127 19.05 7.14 59.08
CA THR A 127 17.91 7.02 58.14
C THR A 127 18.36 7.33 56.71
N LEU A 128 19.10 8.43 56.49
CA LEU A 128 19.67 8.79 55.20
C LEU A 128 20.58 7.70 54.60
N GLN A 129 21.38 7.01 55.43
CA GLN A 129 22.17 5.87 54.96
C GLN A 129 21.28 4.72 54.46
N THR A 130 20.26 4.32 55.24
CA THR A 130 19.33 3.25 54.81
C THR A 130 18.52 3.64 53.56
N GLU A 131 18.20 4.93 53.41
CA GLU A 131 17.56 5.48 52.22
C GLU A 131 18.49 5.38 50.99
N GLN A 132 19.78 5.71 51.16
CA GLN A 132 20.79 5.60 50.11
C GLN A 132 20.98 4.15 49.65
N GLU A 133 21.06 3.19 50.57
CA GLU A 133 21.15 1.76 50.27
C GLU A 133 19.89 1.25 49.55
N ARG A 134 18.70 1.64 50.04
CA ARG A 134 17.41 1.38 49.40
C ARG A 134 17.32 1.96 47.98
N LEU A 135 17.91 3.13 47.73
CA LEU A 135 17.95 3.75 46.39
C LEU A 135 18.98 3.07 45.48
N ARG A 136 20.16 2.69 45.99
CA ARG A 136 21.19 1.93 45.26
C ARG A 136 20.64 0.60 44.74
N LEU A 137 19.89 -0.14 45.56
CA LEU A 137 19.23 -1.38 45.13
C LEU A 137 18.19 -1.10 44.02
N LYS A 138 17.28 -0.13 44.24
CA LYS A 138 16.28 0.29 43.23
C LYS A 138 16.87 0.86 41.92
N LEU A 139 18.14 1.27 41.92
CA LEU A 139 18.87 1.66 40.71
C LEU A 139 19.42 0.43 40.00
N ASN A 140 20.08 -0.48 40.73
CA ASN A 140 20.64 -1.71 40.19
C ASN A 140 19.57 -2.64 39.57
N ASP A 141 18.37 -2.70 40.14
CA ASP A 141 17.27 -3.49 39.56
C ASP A 141 16.68 -2.85 38.29
N ARG A 142 16.68 -1.51 38.19
CA ARG A 142 16.35 -0.82 36.93
C ARG A 142 17.42 -1.01 35.88
N GLU A 143 18.69 -1.02 36.25
CA GLU A 143 19.82 -1.29 35.35
C GLU A 143 19.74 -2.70 34.75
N LYS A 144 19.44 -3.73 35.57
CA LYS A 144 19.12 -5.08 35.09
C LYS A 144 17.96 -5.08 34.09
N MET A 145 16.87 -4.39 34.42
CA MET A 145 15.69 -4.28 33.56
C MET A 145 15.99 -3.61 32.21
N VAL A 146 16.78 -2.52 32.21
CA VAL A 146 17.26 -1.85 31.00
C VAL A 146 18.13 -2.78 30.15
N ASN A 147 19.01 -3.58 30.76
CA ASN A 147 19.84 -4.54 30.03
C ASN A 147 19.01 -5.69 29.43
N VAL A 148 17.98 -6.19 30.12
CA VAL A 148 17.04 -7.19 29.57
C VAL A 148 16.26 -6.61 28.38
N LEU A 149 15.72 -5.40 28.52
CA LEU A 149 15.01 -4.71 27.43
C LEU A 149 15.91 -4.41 26.23
N ARG A 150 17.20 -4.11 26.46
CA ARG A 150 18.19 -3.93 25.40
C ARG A 150 18.43 -5.23 24.63
N LEU A 151 18.68 -6.35 25.32
CA LEU A 151 18.86 -7.66 24.68
C LEU A 151 17.61 -8.10 23.90
N GLN A 152 16.41 -7.80 24.41
CA GLN A 152 15.15 -8.05 23.70
C GLN A 152 15.03 -7.17 22.44
N MET A 153 15.46 -5.92 22.50
CA MET A 153 15.47 -5.00 21.36
C MET A 153 16.47 -5.43 20.28
N GLU A 154 17.70 -5.78 20.68
CA GLU A 154 18.75 -6.30 19.79
C GLU A 154 18.30 -7.58 19.06
N SER A 155 17.67 -8.52 19.79
CA SER A 155 17.06 -9.73 19.22
C SER A 155 15.93 -9.42 18.23
N SER A 156 15.06 -8.45 18.55
CA SER A 156 13.98 -7.99 17.67
C SER A 156 14.52 -7.34 16.38
N THR A 157 15.57 -6.53 16.48
CA THR A 157 16.26 -5.95 15.33
C THR A 157 16.90 -7.03 14.45
N GLN A 158 17.56 -8.03 15.06
CA GLN A 158 18.16 -9.15 14.31
C GLN A 158 17.10 -9.97 13.56
N MET A 159 15.96 -10.27 14.21
CA MET A 159 14.81 -10.92 13.57
C MET A 159 14.25 -10.09 12.41
N THR A 160 14.18 -8.76 12.58
CA THR A 160 13.68 -7.84 11.55
C THR A 160 14.57 -7.84 10.30
N GLU A 161 15.90 -7.82 10.46
CA GLU A 161 16.82 -7.93 9.31
C GLU A 161 16.80 -9.33 8.65
N GLN A 162 16.59 -10.41 9.42
CA GLN A 162 16.35 -11.75 8.83
C GLN A 162 15.07 -11.80 8.00
N HIS A 163 13.97 -11.22 8.48
CA HIS A 163 12.72 -11.08 7.72
C HIS A 163 12.90 -10.18 6.49
N ARG A 164 13.69 -9.10 6.60
CA ARG A 164 14.07 -8.25 5.46
C ARG A 164 14.81 -9.06 4.39
N HIS A 165 15.90 -9.75 4.73
CA HIS A 165 16.65 -10.57 3.77
C HIS A 165 15.78 -11.64 3.10
N THR A 166 14.86 -12.25 3.86
CA THR A 166 13.88 -13.22 3.33
C THR A 166 12.93 -12.56 2.32
N THR A 167 12.45 -11.35 2.64
CA THR A 167 11.56 -10.56 1.78
C THR A 167 12.29 -10.09 0.51
N ASP A 168 13.53 -9.61 0.64
CA ASP A 168 14.38 -9.18 -0.47
C ASP A 168 14.68 -10.34 -1.44
N SER A 169 14.85 -11.57 -0.91
CA SER A 169 15.04 -12.80 -1.72
C SER A 169 13.76 -13.18 -2.47
N LEU A 170 12.61 -13.22 -1.79
CA LEU A 170 11.32 -13.53 -2.41
C LEU A 170 10.92 -12.49 -3.47
N GLN A 171 11.28 -11.22 -3.25
CA GLN A 171 11.07 -10.14 -4.23
C GLN A 171 11.93 -10.32 -5.48
N GLN A 172 13.17 -10.81 -5.34
CA GLN A 172 14.04 -11.16 -6.47
C GLN A 172 13.50 -12.36 -7.27
N GLU A 173 13.04 -13.41 -6.59
CA GLU A 173 12.40 -14.57 -7.25
C GLU A 173 11.11 -14.17 -7.98
N ASN A 174 10.27 -13.33 -7.37
CA ASN A 174 9.05 -12.82 -7.99
C ASN A 174 9.36 -12.02 -9.28
N ASN A 175 10.36 -11.12 -9.24
CA ASN A 175 10.82 -10.40 -10.42
C ASN A 175 11.34 -11.32 -11.53
N LEU A 176 12.06 -12.40 -11.18
CA LEU A 176 12.52 -13.41 -12.14
C LEU A 176 11.36 -14.18 -12.77
N LEU A 177 10.38 -14.60 -11.97
CA LEU A 177 9.16 -15.28 -12.44
C LEU A 177 8.30 -14.37 -13.34
N ILE A 178 8.18 -13.08 -13.02
CA ILE A 178 7.54 -12.08 -13.88
C ILE A 178 8.26 -11.95 -15.23
N SER A 179 9.60 -11.97 -15.23
CA SER A 179 10.40 -11.94 -16.46
C SER A 179 10.14 -13.18 -17.33
N GLN A 180 10.20 -14.39 -16.74
CA GLN A 180 9.92 -15.65 -17.42
C GLN A 180 8.48 -15.73 -17.95
N LEU A 181 7.49 -15.29 -17.16
CA LEU A 181 6.08 -15.23 -17.57
C LEU A 181 5.89 -14.33 -18.81
N ASN A 182 6.55 -13.17 -18.85
CA ASN A 182 6.47 -12.26 -19.99
C ASN A 182 7.19 -12.82 -21.23
N GLN A 183 8.31 -13.52 -21.05
CA GLN A 183 9.00 -14.23 -22.14
C GLN A 183 8.11 -15.32 -22.75
N HIS A 184 7.55 -16.21 -21.94
CA HIS A 184 6.63 -17.26 -22.42
C HIS A 184 5.35 -16.69 -23.04
N LYS A 185 4.85 -15.55 -22.54
CA LYS A 185 3.72 -14.83 -23.16
C LYS A 185 4.05 -14.32 -24.57
N LEU A 186 5.28 -13.88 -24.82
CA LEU A 186 5.76 -13.49 -26.15
C LEU A 186 5.92 -14.69 -27.08
N GLU A 187 6.53 -15.78 -26.60
CA GLU A 187 6.67 -17.05 -27.35
C GLU A 187 5.30 -17.61 -27.77
N ILE A 188 4.31 -17.60 -26.86
CA ILE A 188 2.94 -18.02 -27.16
C ILE A 188 2.28 -17.10 -28.20
N GLN A 189 2.62 -15.80 -28.25
CA GLN A 189 2.12 -14.90 -29.29
C GLN A 189 2.77 -15.19 -30.66
N GLN A 190 4.08 -15.47 -30.69
CA GLN A 190 4.81 -15.86 -31.90
C GLN A 190 4.27 -17.18 -32.49
N LEU A 191 4.18 -18.23 -31.66
CA LEU A 191 3.63 -19.53 -32.07
C LEU A 191 2.17 -19.44 -32.55
N ARG A 192 1.37 -18.51 -32.00
CA ARG A 192 0.00 -18.24 -32.50
C ARG A 192 0.01 -17.56 -33.87
N ALA A 193 0.92 -16.64 -34.13
CA ALA A 193 1.07 -16.01 -35.44
C ALA A 193 1.53 -17.02 -36.50
N GLU A 194 2.53 -17.84 -36.18
CA GLU A 194 2.99 -18.95 -37.03
C GLU A 194 1.86 -19.96 -37.33
N LEU A 195 1.08 -20.35 -36.32
CA LEU A 195 -0.06 -21.25 -36.50
C LEU A 195 -1.13 -20.67 -37.44
N VAL A 196 -1.37 -19.35 -37.40
CA VAL A 196 -2.27 -18.68 -38.34
C VAL A 196 -1.67 -18.68 -39.75
N GLN A 197 -0.39 -18.36 -39.90
CA GLN A 197 0.32 -18.37 -41.18
C GLN A 197 0.31 -19.77 -41.82
N GLN A 198 0.60 -20.83 -41.06
CA GLN A 198 0.56 -22.20 -41.55
C GLN A 198 -0.84 -22.67 -41.93
N LYS A 199 -1.89 -22.19 -41.24
CA LYS A 199 -3.29 -22.44 -41.65
C LYS A 199 -3.64 -21.75 -42.98
N SER A 200 -3.17 -20.52 -43.23
CA SER A 200 -3.33 -19.88 -44.54
C SER A 200 -2.52 -20.58 -45.64
N ASN A 201 -1.32 -21.06 -45.33
CA ASN A 201 -0.52 -21.87 -46.28
C ASN A 201 -1.26 -23.17 -46.64
N LEU A 202 -1.77 -23.90 -45.65
CA LEU A 202 -2.48 -25.16 -45.84
C LEU A 202 -3.73 -24.99 -46.70
N THR A 203 -4.60 -24.01 -46.37
CA THR A 203 -5.82 -23.74 -47.15
C THR A 203 -5.53 -23.28 -48.58
N SER A 204 -4.42 -22.56 -48.81
CA SER A 204 -3.92 -22.25 -50.15
C SER A 204 -3.50 -23.51 -50.91
N VAL A 205 -2.65 -24.36 -50.31
CA VAL A 205 -2.19 -25.64 -50.89
C VAL A 205 -3.37 -26.58 -51.18
N GLU A 206 -4.34 -26.71 -50.27
CA GLU A 206 -5.56 -27.49 -50.51
C GLU A 206 -6.36 -26.94 -51.69
N SER A 207 -6.52 -25.61 -51.81
CA SER A 207 -7.27 -25.00 -52.91
C SER A 207 -6.60 -25.25 -54.26
N HIS A 208 -5.26 -25.17 -54.31
CA HIS A 208 -4.49 -25.48 -55.51
C HIS A 208 -4.52 -26.98 -55.84
N SER A 209 -4.46 -27.85 -54.83
CA SER A 209 -4.62 -29.31 -54.99
C SER A 209 -6.00 -29.66 -55.58
N ARG A 210 -7.08 -29.05 -55.06
CA ARG A 210 -8.43 -29.19 -55.60
C ARG A 210 -8.55 -28.68 -57.05
N GLN A 211 -7.88 -27.57 -57.39
CA GLN A 211 -7.81 -27.05 -58.75
C GLN A 211 -7.05 -27.98 -59.72
N LEU A 212 -5.90 -28.51 -59.30
CA LEU A 212 -5.13 -29.51 -60.04
C LEU A 212 -5.94 -30.77 -60.26
N GLN A 213 -6.61 -31.28 -59.23
CA GLN A 213 -7.47 -32.47 -59.32
C GLN A 213 -8.61 -32.25 -60.34
N ALA A 214 -9.29 -31.10 -60.30
CA ALA A 214 -10.32 -30.75 -61.26
C ALA A 214 -9.77 -30.74 -62.71
N SER A 215 -8.63 -30.08 -62.94
CA SER A 215 -7.97 -30.03 -64.26
C SER A 215 -7.54 -31.42 -64.75
N VAL A 216 -7.02 -32.28 -63.87
CA VAL A 216 -6.67 -33.68 -64.19
C VAL A 216 -7.93 -34.49 -64.53
N THR A 217 -9.05 -34.31 -63.82
CA THR A 217 -10.31 -35.00 -64.17
C THR A 217 -10.89 -34.54 -65.50
N GLU A 218 -10.83 -33.24 -65.81
CA GLU A 218 -11.25 -32.69 -67.10
C GLU A 218 -10.39 -33.23 -68.24
N GLN A 219 -9.06 -33.18 -68.10
CA GLN A 219 -8.15 -33.72 -69.11
C GLN A 219 -8.31 -35.24 -69.29
N SER A 220 -8.58 -35.97 -68.20
CA SER A 220 -8.89 -37.41 -68.25
C SER A 220 -10.27 -37.71 -68.87
N GLN A 221 -11.18 -36.75 -68.90
CA GLN A 221 -12.42 -36.85 -69.68
C GLN A 221 -12.15 -36.58 -71.17
N ARG A 222 -11.49 -35.46 -71.51
CA ARG A 222 -11.10 -35.13 -72.89
C ARG A 222 -10.34 -36.27 -73.58
N VAL A 223 -9.39 -36.91 -72.88
CA VAL A 223 -8.65 -38.06 -73.40
C VAL A 223 -9.55 -39.27 -73.68
N ARG A 224 -10.56 -39.55 -72.85
CA ARG A 224 -11.54 -40.63 -73.10
C ARG A 224 -12.44 -40.29 -74.30
N GLU A 225 -12.88 -39.05 -74.42
CA GLU A 225 -13.69 -38.57 -75.55
C GLU A 225 -12.92 -38.66 -76.88
N GLU A 226 -11.65 -38.24 -76.93
CA GLU A 226 -10.80 -38.39 -78.13
C GLU A 226 -10.47 -39.86 -78.43
N THR A 227 -10.34 -40.71 -77.41
CA THR A 227 -10.14 -42.16 -77.61
C THR A 227 -11.38 -42.79 -78.27
N LEU A 228 -12.58 -42.46 -77.79
CA LEU A 228 -13.83 -42.96 -78.36
C LEU A 228 -14.08 -42.42 -79.79
N LYS A 229 -13.75 -41.15 -80.07
CA LYS A 229 -13.75 -40.60 -81.45
C LYS A 229 -12.78 -41.36 -82.36
N LYS A 230 -11.56 -41.66 -81.88
CA LYS A 230 -10.57 -42.44 -82.63
C LYS A 230 -11.09 -43.84 -82.95
N GLU A 231 -11.72 -44.52 -82.00
CA GLU A 231 -12.33 -45.84 -82.21
C GLU A 231 -13.49 -45.80 -83.23
N GLN A 232 -14.34 -44.77 -83.16
CA GLN A 232 -15.41 -44.54 -84.13
C GLN A 232 -14.87 -44.28 -85.55
N VAL A 233 -13.81 -43.48 -85.70
CA VAL A 233 -13.17 -43.24 -87.00
C VAL A 233 -12.46 -44.51 -87.51
N THR A 234 -11.83 -45.28 -86.62
CA THR A 234 -11.14 -46.54 -86.99
C THR A 234 -12.13 -47.56 -87.55
N THR A 235 -13.27 -47.77 -86.87
CA THR A 235 -14.32 -48.70 -87.32
C THR A 235 -15.01 -48.24 -88.62
N GLN A 236 -15.17 -46.93 -88.84
CA GLN A 236 -15.62 -46.40 -90.14
C GLN A 236 -14.59 -46.64 -91.26
N LEU A 237 -13.29 -46.46 -90.99
CA LEU A 237 -12.21 -46.71 -91.95
C LEU A 237 -12.14 -48.20 -92.33
N GLU A 238 -12.31 -49.10 -91.36
CA GLU A 238 -12.37 -50.54 -91.59
C GLU A 238 -13.58 -50.93 -92.45
N LEU A 239 -14.76 -50.37 -92.20
CA LEU A 239 -15.94 -50.57 -93.03
C LEU A 239 -15.72 -50.09 -94.49
N GLN A 240 -15.16 -48.89 -94.67
CA GLN A 240 -14.82 -48.36 -96.00
C GLN A 240 -13.78 -49.24 -96.71
N ARG A 241 -12.78 -49.75 -95.97
CA ARG A 241 -11.77 -50.66 -96.52
C ARG A 241 -12.37 -51.99 -96.97
N VAL A 242 -13.32 -52.56 -96.22
CA VAL A 242 -14.04 -53.78 -96.62
C VAL A 242 -14.92 -53.53 -97.86
N GLN A 243 -15.63 -52.39 -97.92
CA GLN A 243 -16.41 -51.98 -99.10
C GLN A 243 -15.51 -51.83 -100.35
N PHE A 244 -14.37 -51.16 -100.22
CA PHE A 244 -13.40 -51.00 -101.30
C PHE A 244 -12.86 -52.34 -101.80
N ILE A 245 -12.59 -53.30 -100.90
CA ILE A 245 -12.17 -54.66 -101.27
C ILE A 245 -13.28 -55.42 -102.01
N SER A 246 -14.56 -55.23 -101.67
CA SER A 246 -15.68 -55.81 -102.43
C SER A 246 -15.77 -55.22 -103.83
N LEU A 247 -15.80 -53.89 -103.95
CA LEU A 247 -15.87 -53.19 -105.23
C LEU A 247 -14.66 -53.50 -106.13
N THR A 248 -13.47 -53.72 -105.56
CA THR A 248 -12.28 -54.15 -106.33
C THR A 248 -12.49 -55.54 -106.93
N LYS A 249 -13.03 -56.50 -106.16
CA LYS A 249 -13.33 -57.85 -106.67
C LYS A 249 -14.44 -57.83 -107.72
N GLU A 250 -15.49 -57.05 -107.50
CA GLU A 250 -16.58 -56.85 -108.46
C GLU A 250 -16.04 -56.24 -109.77
N HIS A 251 -15.06 -55.33 -109.70
CA HIS A 251 -14.37 -54.79 -110.85
C HIS A 251 -13.48 -55.83 -111.55
N GLU A 252 -12.71 -56.64 -110.82
CA GLU A 252 -11.92 -57.77 -111.36
C GLU A 252 -12.81 -58.86 -112.00
N GLU A 253 -14.02 -59.06 -111.50
CA GLU A 253 -15.03 -59.96 -112.07
C GLU A 253 -15.64 -59.37 -113.35
N LEU A 254 -16.03 -58.09 -113.33
CA LEU A 254 -16.48 -57.37 -114.52
C LEU A 254 -15.40 -57.31 -115.60
N GLN A 255 -14.13 -57.09 -115.25
CA GLN A 255 -13.02 -57.05 -116.20
C GLN A 255 -12.78 -58.43 -116.84
N ARG A 256 -12.84 -59.52 -116.06
CA ARG A 256 -12.79 -60.89 -116.60
C ARG A 256 -13.98 -61.21 -117.50
N LEU A 257 -15.18 -60.76 -117.13
CA LEU A 257 -16.38 -60.93 -117.94
C LEU A 257 -16.30 -60.13 -119.25
N HIS A 258 -15.76 -58.91 -119.20
CA HIS A 258 -15.48 -58.10 -120.38
C HIS A 258 -14.45 -58.76 -121.30
N SER A 259 -13.31 -59.20 -120.78
CA SER A 259 -12.30 -59.93 -121.60
C SER A 259 -12.92 -61.15 -122.26
N CYS A 260 -13.69 -61.96 -121.52
CA CYS A 260 -14.38 -63.13 -122.07
C CYS A 260 -15.44 -62.75 -123.14
N LYS A 261 -16.11 -61.60 -122.98
CA LYS A 261 -17.03 -61.07 -123.99
C LYS A 261 -16.31 -60.50 -125.21
N ASP A 262 -15.15 -59.90 -125.04
CA ASP A 262 -14.29 -59.45 -126.14
C ASP A 262 -13.70 -60.65 -126.90
N ASP A 263 -13.32 -61.73 -126.20
CA ASP A 263 -12.93 -63.03 -126.79
C ASP A 263 -14.10 -63.68 -127.57
N GLU A 264 -15.31 -63.69 -127.00
CA GLU A 264 -16.53 -64.13 -127.70
C GLU A 264 -16.82 -63.27 -128.94
N HIS A 265 -16.68 -61.95 -128.82
CA HIS A 265 -16.90 -61.00 -129.91
C HIS A 265 -15.82 -61.13 -130.99
N GLU A 266 -14.55 -61.34 -130.65
CA GLU A 266 -13.50 -61.66 -131.62
C GLU A 266 -13.76 -63.00 -132.29
N GLY A 267 -14.16 -64.04 -131.56
CA GLY A 267 -14.57 -65.34 -132.14
C GLY A 267 -15.75 -65.21 -133.11
N VAL A 268 -16.75 -64.40 -132.78
CA VAL A 268 -17.88 -64.07 -133.66
C VAL A 268 -17.44 -63.20 -134.84
N VAL A 269 -16.53 -62.25 -134.65
CA VAL A 269 -16.00 -61.38 -135.72
C VAL A 269 -15.11 -62.18 -136.67
N LEU A 270 -14.25 -63.09 -136.21
CA LEU A 270 -13.46 -63.99 -137.05
C LEU A 270 -14.35 -64.97 -137.82
N LYS A 271 -15.43 -65.47 -137.19
CA LYS A 271 -16.46 -66.26 -137.87
C LYS A 271 -17.22 -65.45 -138.93
N LEU A 272 -17.61 -64.22 -138.61
CA LEU A 272 -18.24 -63.30 -139.56
C LEU A 272 -17.27 -62.82 -140.63
N GLN A 273 -15.96 -62.72 -140.36
CA GLN A 273 -14.93 -62.37 -141.34
C GLN A 273 -14.64 -63.51 -142.30
N SER A 274 -14.62 -64.77 -141.82
CA SER A 274 -14.50 -65.95 -142.69
C SER A 274 -15.77 -66.21 -143.48
N GLN A 275 -16.95 -65.93 -142.91
CA GLN A 275 -18.21 -65.87 -143.66
C GLN A 275 -18.23 -64.69 -144.64
N LEU A 276 -17.69 -63.52 -144.30
CA LEU A 276 -17.57 -62.37 -145.19
C LEU A 276 -16.48 -62.59 -146.25
N SER A 277 -15.47 -63.43 -146.00
CA SER A 277 -14.47 -63.79 -147.01
C SER A 277 -15.05 -64.82 -147.97
N SER A 278 -15.68 -65.91 -147.50
CA SER A 278 -16.37 -66.84 -148.41
C SER A 278 -17.52 -66.15 -149.15
N ALA A 279 -18.29 -65.30 -148.45
CA ALA A 279 -19.30 -64.45 -149.08
C ALA A 279 -18.70 -63.32 -149.91
N ARG A 280 -17.41 -62.95 -149.80
CA ARG A 280 -16.73 -62.07 -150.77
C ARG A 280 -16.16 -62.84 -151.93
N ASP A 281 -15.75 -64.09 -151.77
CA ASP A 281 -15.40 -64.96 -152.89
C ASP A 281 -16.66 -65.28 -153.70
N GLU A 282 -17.81 -65.45 -153.04
CA GLU A 282 -19.13 -65.55 -153.66
C GLU A 282 -19.69 -64.22 -154.15
N LEU A 283 -19.53 -63.11 -153.44
CA LEU A 283 -19.98 -61.78 -153.90
C LEU A 283 -18.98 -61.12 -154.85
N ASP A 284 -17.77 -61.64 -155.04
CA ASP A 284 -16.91 -61.31 -156.17
C ASP A 284 -17.18 -62.25 -157.35
N LYS A 285 -17.48 -63.55 -157.17
CA LYS A 285 -18.14 -64.35 -158.24
C LYS A 285 -19.44 -63.66 -158.70
N ILE A 286 -20.25 -63.16 -157.78
CA ILE A 286 -21.49 -62.44 -158.06
C ILE A 286 -21.21 -60.99 -158.50
N ARG A 287 -20.15 -60.28 -158.10
CA ARG A 287 -19.80 -58.97 -158.72
C ARG A 287 -19.23 -59.12 -160.11
N HIS A 288 -18.61 -60.24 -160.46
CA HIS A 288 -18.35 -60.55 -161.87
C HIS A 288 -19.68 -60.64 -162.66
N THR A 289 -20.81 -60.96 -162.01
CA THR A 289 -22.19 -60.86 -162.58
C THR A 289 -23.04 -59.68 -162.09
N LEU A 290 -22.56 -58.76 -161.24
CA LEU A 290 -23.34 -57.69 -160.57
C LEU A 290 -22.62 -56.32 -160.46
N ARG A 291 -21.36 -56.22 -160.90
CA ARG A 291 -20.88 -55.02 -161.63
C ARG A 291 -21.75 -54.73 -162.87
N THR A 292 -22.60 -55.70 -163.23
CA THR A 292 -23.69 -55.61 -164.20
C THR A 292 -24.95 -54.86 -163.68
N LEU A 293 -25.16 -54.64 -162.36
CA LEU A 293 -26.53 -54.38 -161.83
C LEU A 293 -26.83 -53.35 -160.68
N GLN A 294 -25.98 -53.05 -159.68
CA GLN A 294 -26.22 -52.01 -158.60
C GLN A 294 -27.43 -52.29 -157.62
N GLY A 295 -27.81 -51.52 -156.56
CA GLY A 295 -27.18 -50.45 -155.74
C GLY A 295 -28.17 -49.55 -154.91
N VAL A 296 -27.73 -48.96 -153.76
CA VAL A 296 -28.27 -47.73 -153.04
C VAL A 296 -29.63 -47.85 -152.27
N GLU A 297 -30.04 -47.11 -151.19
CA GLU A 297 -29.51 -46.53 -149.89
C GLU A 297 -30.69 -45.97 -149.01
N ARG A 298 -30.55 -45.78 -147.65
CA ARG A 298 -31.22 -44.74 -146.79
C ARG A 298 -31.08 -44.92 -145.23
N ASN A 299 -31.25 -43.83 -144.45
CA ASN A 299 -31.49 -43.86 -142.98
C ASN A 299 -32.08 -42.52 -142.43
N GLY A 300 -32.67 -42.45 -141.21
CA GLY A 300 -33.10 -41.14 -140.63
C GLY A 300 -34.02 -41.00 -139.39
N LEU A 301 -34.46 -42.05 -138.69
CA LEU A 301 -35.55 -41.95 -137.69
C LEU A 301 -35.16 -41.47 -136.27
N GLN A 302 -33.87 -41.57 -135.89
CA GLN A 302 -33.45 -41.59 -134.48
C GLN A 302 -33.67 -40.30 -133.66
N VAL A 303 -33.57 -39.12 -134.30
CA VAL A 303 -33.32 -37.84 -133.60
C VAL A 303 -34.48 -37.36 -132.70
N ALA A 304 -35.71 -37.80 -132.94
CA ALA A 304 -36.89 -37.27 -132.26
C ALA A 304 -37.03 -37.72 -130.78
N LEU A 305 -36.45 -38.85 -130.39
CA LEU A 305 -36.74 -39.49 -129.09
C LEU A 305 -36.00 -38.86 -127.89
N ASP A 306 -34.84 -38.23 -128.11
CA ASP A 306 -33.98 -37.81 -127.00
C ASP A 306 -34.39 -36.45 -126.40
N MET A 307 -35.13 -35.63 -127.14
CA MET A 307 -35.63 -34.33 -126.66
C MET A 307 -36.65 -34.47 -125.52
N GLN A 308 -37.49 -35.50 -125.53
CA GLN A 308 -38.57 -35.70 -124.55
C GLN A 308 -38.03 -35.86 -123.11
N LYS A 309 -36.92 -36.59 -122.95
CA LYS A 309 -36.35 -36.98 -121.64
C LYS A 309 -35.78 -35.77 -120.87
N GLY A 310 -35.23 -34.79 -121.59
CA GLY A 310 -34.52 -33.64 -121.02
C GLY A 310 -35.41 -32.56 -120.38
N ILE A 311 -36.74 -32.71 -120.43
CA ILE A 311 -37.72 -31.79 -119.85
C ILE A 311 -38.13 -32.23 -118.43
N THR A 312 -38.40 -33.52 -118.22
CA THR A 312 -38.90 -34.05 -116.93
C THR A 312 -37.94 -33.79 -115.78
N ALA A 313 -36.66 -34.16 -115.95
CA ALA A 313 -35.64 -34.05 -114.91
C ALA A 313 -35.38 -32.61 -114.41
N ARG A 314 -35.73 -31.59 -115.21
CA ARG A 314 -35.60 -30.18 -114.80
C ARG A 314 -36.70 -29.74 -113.83
N ARG A 315 -37.85 -30.44 -113.81
CA ARG A 315 -39.01 -30.06 -112.99
C ARG A 315 -38.82 -30.52 -111.55
N GLU A 316 -38.41 -31.78 -111.38
CA GLU A 316 -38.06 -32.40 -110.09
C GLU A 316 -37.01 -31.59 -109.31
N GLN A 317 -36.05 -30.97 -110.03
CA GLN A 317 -35.04 -30.09 -109.44
C GLN A 317 -35.64 -28.81 -108.82
N VAL A 318 -36.68 -28.23 -109.42
CA VAL A 318 -37.33 -27.01 -108.93
C VAL A 318 -38.09 -27.30 -107.65
N ASP A 319 -38.87 -28.38 -107.62
CA ASP A 319 -39.68 -28.76 -106.46
C ASP A 319 -38.79 -29.04 -105.22
N SER A 320 -37.64 -29.68 -105.43
CA SER A 320 -36.63 -29.92 -104.37
C SER A 320 -36.02 -28.61 -103.81
N LEU A 321 -35.73 -27.63 -104.67
CA LEU A 321 -35.22 -26.33 -104.24
C LEU A 321 -36.27 -25.54 -103.45
N GLN A 322 -37.55 -25.63 -103.84
CA GLN A 322 -38.62 -24.85 -103.22
C GLN A 322 -38.93 -25.32 -101.79
N GLY A 323 -38.92 -26.63 -101.52
CA GLY A 323 -39.04 -27.16 -100.16
C GLY A 323 -37.85 -26.77 -99.25
N ARG A 324 -36.64 -26.64 -99.82
CA ARG A 324 -35.45 -26.19 -99.09
C ARG A 324 -35.51 -24.70 -98.70
N ILE A 325 -36.20 -23.87 -99.48
CA ILE A 325 -36.41 -22.45 -99.13
C ILE A 325 -37.32 -22.35 -97.89
N GLN A 326 -38.43 -23.07 -97.86
CA GLN A 326 -39.41 -23.03 -96.76
C GLN A 326 -38.78 -23.40 -95.40
N HIS A 327 -37.95 -24.46 -95.35
CA HIS A 327 -37.23 -24.83 -94.12
C HIS A 327 -36.32 -23.70 -93.59
N LEU A 328 -35.64 -22.99 -94.49
CA LEU A 328 -34.74 -21.88 -94.12
C LEU A 328 -35.53 -20.65 -93.63
N GLU A 329 -36.73 -20.42 -94.17
CA GLU A 329 -37.65 -19.37 -93.70
C GLU A 329 -38.14 -19.67 -92.27
N GLU A 330 -38.53 -20.92 -91.98
CA GLU A 330 -38.92 -21.38 -90.63
C GLU A 330 -37.77 -21.29 -89.61
N GLU A 331 -36.56 -21.71 -89.97
CA GLU A 331 -35.38 -21.57 -89.10
C GLU A 331 -35.06 -20.11 -88.79
N VAL A 332 -35.18 -19.21 -89.78
CA VAL A 332 -34.97 -17.78 -89.60
C VAL A 332 -36.01 -17.17 -88.66
N GLU A 333 -37.29 -17.53 -88.76
CA GLU A 333 -38.32 -17.03 -87.83
C GLU A 333 -38.07 -17.52 -86.40
N LYS A 334 -37.74 -18.81 -86.22
CA LYS A 334 -37.39 -19.41 -84.94
C LYS A 334 -36.20 -18.71 -84.27
N LEU A 335 -35.13 -18.47 -85.01
CA LEU A 335 -33.95 -17.73 -84.52
C LEU A 335 -34.28 -16.26 -84.19
N GLN A 336 -35.18 -15.61 -84.94
CA GLN A 336 -35.67 -14.28 -84.57
C GLN A 336 -36.49 -14.30 -83.27
N GLN A 337 -37.29 -15.32 -83.02
CA GLN A 337 -38.07 -15.46 -81.78
C GLN A 337 -37.14 -15.66 -80.57
N GLU A 338 -36.14 -16.54 -80.68
CA GLU A 338 -35.14 -16.73 -79.61
C GLU A 338 -34.36 -15.44 -79.32
N LYS A 339 -33.92 -14.72 -80.36
CA LYS A 339 -33.25 -13.41 -80.26
C LYS A 339 -34.12 -12.34 -79.58
N ARG A 340 -35.46 -12.44 -79.66
CA ARG A 340 -36.39 -11.57 -78.90
C ARG A 340 -36.42 -11.97 -77.42
N HIS A 341 -36.45 -13.27 -77.12
CA HIS A 341 -36.45 -13.77 -75.74
C HIS A 341 -35.14 -13.47 -75.00
N GLN A 342 -33.98 -13.77 -75.60
CA GLN A 342 -32.66 -13.49 -75.01
C GLN A 342 -32.47 -12.00 -74.63
N LYS A 343 -33.04 -11.07 -75.42
CA LYS A 343 -33.05 -9.64 -75.11
C LYS A 343 -33.86 -9.29 -73.86
N LEU A 344 -34.99 -9.96 -73.63
CA LEU A 344 -35.85 -9.72 -72.46
C LEU A 344 -35.17 -10.23 -71.17
N GLU A 345 -34.58 -11.42 -71.21
CA GLU A 345 -33.81 -11.98 -70.09
C GLU A 345 -32.58 -11.11 -69.78
N SER A 346 -31.83 -10.68 -70.82
CA SER A 346 -30.70 -9.75 -70.66
C SER A 346 -31.13 -8.42 -70.00
N HIS A 347 -32.33 -7.92 -70.31
CA HIS A 347 -32.85 -6.71 -69.70
C HIS A 347 -33.26 -6.93 -68.23
N ARG A 348 -33.86 -8.09 -67.89
CA ARG A 348 -34.19 -8.45 -66.50
C ARG A 348 -32.94 -8.52 -65.63
N HIS A 349 -31.91 -9.23 -66.08
CA HIS A 349 -30.63 -9.33 -65.36
C HIS A 349 -29.94 -7.97 -65.19
N LEU A 350 -30.05 -7.07 -66.17
CA LEU A 350 -29.52 -5.71 -66.02
C LEU A 350 -30.28 -4.93 -64.92
N GLN A 351 -31.62 -5.06 -64.85
CA GLN A 351 -32.42 -4.46 -63.78
C GLN A 351 -32.05 -5.03 -62.40
N GLU A 352 -31.98 -6.36 -62.27
CA GLU A 352 -31.56 -7.07 -61.04
C GLU A 352 -30.18 -6.59 -60.56
N LEU A 353 -29.20 -6.48 -61.47
CA LEU A 353 -27.86 -5.98 -61.16
C LEU A 353 -27.84 -4.49 -60.78
N THR A 354 -28.76 -3.67 -61.28
CA THR A 354 -28.89 -2.27 -60.81
C THR A 354 -29.51 -2.18 -59.41
N PHE A 355 -30.49 -3.03 -59.09
CA PHE A 355 -31.10 -3.09 -57.76
C PHE A 355 -30.08 -3.53 -56.69
N ILE A 356 -29.37 -4.63 -56.92
CA ILE A 356 -28.33 -5.14 -56.01
C ILE A 356 -27.20 -4.12 -55.81
N ARG A 357 -26.89 -3.30 -56.84
CA ARG A 357 -25.92 -2.20 -56.76
C ARG A 357 -26.42 -0.99 -55.95
N GLU A 358 -27.73 -0.82 -55.81
CA GLU A 358 -28.34 0.19 -54.95
C GLU A 358 -28.33 -0.28 -53.49
N GLU A 359 -28.86 -1.47 -53.22
CA GLU A 359 -28.88 -2.11 -51.90
C GLU A 359 -27.47 -2.19 -51.28
N LYS A 360 -26.48 -2.68 -52.03
CA LYS A 360 -25.08 -2.72 -51.60
C LYS A 360 -24.52 -1.33 -51.24
N ARG A 361 -25.03 -0.26 -51.87
CA ARG A 361 -24.61 1.12 -51.57
C ARG A 361 -25.30 1.63 -50.31
N GLN A 362 -26.57 1.29 -50.08
CA GLN A 362 -27.30 1.64 -48.85
C GLN A 362 -26.64 0.97 -47.64
N LEU A 363 -26.41 -0.34 -47.69
CA LEU A 363 -25.69 -1.10 -46.66
C LEU A 363 -24.27 -0.53 -46.36
N HIS A 364 -23.57 0.00 -47.38
CA HIS A 364 -22.29 0.67 -47.17
C HIS A 364 -22.41 1.98 -46.37
N HIS A 365 -23.46 2.77 -46.61
CA HIS A 365 -23.72 3.99 -45.83
C HIS A 365 -24.10 3.66 -44.38
N GLU A 366 -24.95 2.66 -44.16
CA GLU A 366 -25.33 2.19 -42.83
C GLU A 366 -24.12 1.67 -42.04
N LEU A 367 -23.27 0.84 -42.66
CA LEU A 367 -22.04 0.33 -42.06
C LEU A 367 -21.06 1.47 -41.71
N LYS A 368 -20.98 2.52 -42.55
CA LYS A 368 -20.19 3.72 -42.25
C LYS A 368 -20.76 4.51 -41.06
N ALA A 369 -22.09 4.65 -40.98
CA ALA A 369 -22.76 5.31 -39.86
C ALA A 369 -22.60 4.52 -38.54
N LEU A 370 -22.68 3.19 -38.58
CA LEU A 370 -22.43 2.32 -37.43
C LEU A 370 -20.98 2.45 -36.93
N ARG A 371 -19.98 2.45 -37.83
CA ARG A 371 -18.58 2.70 -37.46
C ARG A 371 -18.38 4.07 -36.81
N SER A 372 -19.09 5.10 -37.27
CA SER A 372 -19.03 6.43 -36.64
C SER A 372 -19.58 6.43 -35.21
N LYS A 373 -20.63 5.64 -34.92
CA LYS A 373 -21.19 5.49 -33.58
C LYS A 373 -20.29 4.66 -32.65
N ASP A 374 -19.72 3.57 -33.16
CA ASP A 374 -18.72 2.74 -32.45
C ASP A 374 -17.50 3.57 -32.03
N GLN A 375 -16.99 4.43 -32.92
CA GLN A 375 -15.90 5.36 -32.62
C GLN A 375 -16.28 6.38 -31.53
N GLN A 376 -17.45 7.02 -31.64
CA GLN A 376 -17.94 7.97 -30.62
C GLN A 376 -18.15 7.32 -29.24
N LEU A 377 -18.61 6.07 -29.19
CA LEU A 377 -18.76 5.32 -27.95
C LEU A 377 -17.41 4.99 -27.32
N LYS A 378 -16.39 4.62 -28.12
CA LYS A 378 -15.01 4.39 -27.64
C LYS A 378 -14.39 5.67 -27.07
N GLU A 379 -14.52 6.78 -27.78
CA GLU A 379 -14.06 8.10 -27.30
C GLU A 379 -14.72 8.48 -25.97
N ARG A 380 -16.04 8.26 -25.84
CA ARG A 380 -16.76 8.53 -24.58
C ARG A 380 -16.39 7.56 -23.45
N ILE A 381 -16.07 6.30 -23.76
CA ILE A 381 -15.55 5.34 -22.76
C ILE A 381 -14.20 5.84 -22.23
N SER A 382 -13.25 6.17 -23.11
CA SER A 382 -11.93 6.67 -22.67
C SER A 382 -11.97 8.02 -21.95
N GLU A 383 -12.96 8.88 -22.26
CA GLU A 383 -13.22 10.09 -21.46
C GLU A 383 -13.68 9.73 -20.03
N LEU A 384 -14.60 8.78 -19.88
CA LEU A 384 -15.10 8.31 -18.59
C LEU A 384 -14.03 7.57 -17.78
N GLU A 385 -13.18 6.77 -18.43
CA GLU A 385 -12.00 6.13 -17.83
C GLU A 385 -11.03 7.18 -17.30
N ALA A 386 -10.73 8.23 -18.08
CA ALA A 386 -9.87 9.33 -17.65
C ALA A 386 -10.46 10.16 -16.49
N ILE A 387 -11.79 10.32 -16.43
CA ILE A 387 -12.48 10.95 -15.29
C ILE A 387 -12.40 10.05 -14.04
N LEU A 388 -12.60 8.74 -14.21
CA LEU A 388 -12.51 7.76 -13.12
C LEU A 388 -11.10 7.72 -12.51
N HIS A 389 -10.05 7.68 -13.35
CA HIS A 389 -8.66 7.72 -12.88
C HIS A 389 -8.35 8.99 -12.07
N LYS A 390 -8.78 10.17 -12.54
CA LYS A 390 -8.64 11.43 -11.77
C LYS A 390 -9.41 11.42 -10.45
N MET A 391 -10.57 10.77 -10.43
CA MET A 391 -11.35 10.61 -9.20
C MET A 391 -10.63 9.69 -8.19
N SER A 392 -10.07 8.56 -8.65
CA SER A 392 -9.25 7.67 -7.82
C SER A 392 -7.99 8.36 -7.29
N GLU A 393 -7.29 9.13 -8.12
CA GLU A 393 -6.14 9.96 -7.72
C GLU A 393 -6.54 11.03 -6.67
N SER A 394 -7.69 11.69 -6.85
CA SER A 394 -8.21 12.62 -5.83
C SER A 394 -8.59 11.92 -4.52
N PHE A 395 -9.01 10.66 -4.58
CA PHE A 395 -9.33 9.87 -3.39
C PHE A 395 -8.09 9.46 -2.61
N THR A 396 -7.02 9.00 -3.28
CA THR A 396 -5.74 8.72 -2.61
C THR A 396 -5.15 9.99 -2.00
N ASN A 397 -5.14 11.11 -2.72
CA ASN A 397 -4.66 12.39 -2.19
C ASN A 397 -5.45 12.87 -0.94
N CYS A 398 -6.77 12.62 -0.91
CA CYS A 398 -7.59 12.88 0.28
C CYS A 398 -7.26 11.93 1.45
N GLN A 399 -7.00 10.66 1.17
CA GLN A 399 -6.61 9.67 2.17
C GLN A 399 -5.23 10.01 2.80
N ASP A 400 -4.26 10.38 1.97
CA ASP A 400 -2.92 10.80 2.41
C ASP A 400 -3.00 12.07 3.28
N PHE A 401 -3.80 13.06 2.86
CA PHE A 401 -4.04 14.28 3.66
C PHE A 401 -4.67 13.97 5.02
N LEU A 402 -5.67 13.09 5.07
CA LEU A 402 -6.29 12.66 6.33
C LEU A 402 -5.26 11.97 7.24
N GLN A 403 -4.46 11.05 6.70
CA GLN A 403 -3.42 10.35 7.46
C GLN A 403 -2.38 11.32 8.05
N VAL A 404 -1.96 12.35 7.31
CA VAL A 404 -1.07 13.40 7.82
C VAL A 404 -1.75 14.21 8.93
N ARG A 405 -3.02 14.59 8.78
CA ARG A 405 -3.76 15.33 9.82
C ARG A 405 -4.00 14.52 11.09
N GLU A 406 -4.23 13.21 10.97
CA GLU A 406 -4.30 12.30 12.12
C GLU A 406 -2.95 12.24 12.85
N GLN A 407 -1.84 12.08 12.13
CA GLN A 407 -0.49 12.10 12.72
C GLN A 407 -0.18 13.43 13.42
N GLU A 408 -0.52 14.56 12.81
CA GLU A 408 -0.38 15.89 13.43
C GLU A 408 -1.24 16.03 14.69
N TYR A 409 -2.49 15.57 14.67
CA TYR A 409 -3.38 15.57 15.83
C TYR A 409 -2.80 14.72 16.97
N PHE A 410 -2.34 13.49 16.69
CA PHE A 410 -1.72 12.64 17.71
C PHE A 410 -0.42 13.24 18.25
N ARG A 411 0.42 13.85 17.40
CA ARG A 411 1.64 14.57 17.81
C ARG A 411 1.31 15.75 18.73
N LEU A 412 0.32 16.58 18.37
CA LEU A 412 -0.09 17.73 19.18
C LEU A 412 -0.75 17.30 20.50
N LYS A 413 -1.54 16.23 20.49
CA LYS A 413 -2.15 15.62 21.68
C LYS A 413 -1.10 15.05 22.63
N LEU A 414 -0.05 14.44 22.10
CA LEU A 414 1.10 13.98 22.89
C LEU A 414 1.89 15.16 23.47
N GLN A 415 2.17 16.20 22.68
CA GLN A 415 2.82 17.42 23.17
C GLN A 415 2.02 18.03 24.32
N HIS A 416 0.71 18.27 24.14
CA HIS A 416 -0.14 18.83 25.19
C HIS A 416 -0.19 17.96 26.45
N ALA A 417 -0.16 16.63 26.31
CA ALA A 417 -0.07 15.72 27.46
C ALA A 417 1.28 15.81 28.20
N LEU A 418 2.38 16.11 27.49
CA LEU A 418 3.69 16.39 28.09
C LEU A 418 3.70 17.78 28.76
N ASP A 419 3.17 18.81 28.10
CA ASP A 419 3.05 20.17 28.65
C ASP A 419 2.24 20.17 29.96
N LEU A 420 1.12 19.44 30.00
CA LEU A 420 0.33 19.24 31.21
C LEU A 420 1.09 18.47 32.31
N LYS A 421 1.99 17.56 31.93
CA LYS A 421 2.85 16.84 32.89
C LYS A 421 3.99 17.71 33.42
N GLU A 422 4.50 18.64 32.63
CA GLU A 422 5.47 19.64 33.07
C GLU A 422 4.81 20.66 34.03
N LEU A 423 3.60 21.14 33.71
CA LEU A 423 2.82 22.02 34.59
C LEU A 423 2.39 21.33 35.89
N GLN A 424 2.06 20.03 35.86
CA GLN A 424 1.90 19.20 37.06
C GLN A 424 3.23 19.05 37.84
N GLY A 425 4.35 18.86 37.14
CA GLY A 425 5.68 18.77 37.75
C GLY A 425 6.11 20.05 38.47
N GLN A 426 5.66 21.21 37.99
CA GLN A 426 5.88 22.52 38.63
C GLN A 426 4.89 22.79 39.78
N ASN A 427 3.74 22.12 39.84
CA ASN A 427 2.70 22.34 40.86
C ASN A 427 2.17 21.03 41.45
N PHE A 428 2.92 20.43 42.37
CA PHE A 428 2.34 19.53 43.37
C PHE A 428 2.89 19.75 44.78
N SER A 429 2.16 20.59 45.52
CA SER A 429 1.79 20.26 46.89
C SER A 429 0.39 19.65 46.88
N ILE A 430 0.26 18.45 47.45
CA ILE A 430 -1.00 17.77 47.89
C ILE A 430 -1.85 17.10 46.78
N PRO A 431 -2.48 15.92 47.02
CA PRO A 431 -3.05 15.06 45.96
C PRO A 431 -4.58 14.77 46.05
N ALA A 432 -5.16 14.42 44.89
CA ALA A 432 -6.31 13.52 44.65
C ALA A 432 -6.23 13.14 43.15
N ASP A 433 -6.43 11.92 42.65
CA ASP A 433 -7.43 10.88 42.94
C ASP A 433 -8.84 11.23 42.43
N LEU A 434 -9.11 10.88 41.16
CA LEU A 434 -10.42 10.36 40.72
C LEU A 434 -10.37 9.69 39.33
N ASP A 435 -11.11 8.59 39.26
CA ASP A 435 -11.50 7.67 38.18
C ASP A 435 -11.39 7.99 36.67
N SER A 436 -10.89 6.97 35.96
CA SER A 436 -11.57 6.21 34.89
C SER A 436 -12.39 6.93 33.80
N HIS A 437 -11.85 6.97 32.55
CA HIS A 437 -12.18 5.93 31.54
C HIS A 437 -11.42 6.14 30.21
N ASN A 438 -11.01 5.05 29.56
CA ASN A 438 -10.52 5.01 28.18
C ASN A 438 -10.61 3.54 27.66
N PRO A 439 -10.44 3.25 26.36
CA PRO A 439 -11.49 3.33 25.34
C PRO A 439 -11.80 1.97 24.67
N SER A 440 -12.81 1.91 23.79
CA SER A 440 -12.79 1.04 22.59
C SER A 440 -13.86 1.44 21.56
N PRO A 441 -13.55 1.45 20.25
CA PRO A 441 -14.54 1.54 19.17
C PRO A 441 -15.11 0.17 18.81
N LEU A 442 -16.34 0.12 18.28
CA LEU A 442 -16.90 -1.09 17.67
C LEU A 442 -16.81 -1.05 16.15
N THR A 443 -16.35 -2.15 15.54
CA THR A 443 -16.16 -2.28 14.10
C THR A 443 -17.12 -3.31 13.52
N THR A 444 -18.03 -2.91 12.61
CA THR A 444 -18.54 -3.76 11.52
C THR A 444 -19.31 -2.95 10.44
N PRO A 445 -19.12 -3.24 9.14
CA PRO A 445 -20.04 -2.90 8.05
C PRO A 445 -20.99 -4.11 7.77
N PRO A 446 -21.76 -4.21 6.67
CA PRO A 446 -22.05 -3.25 5.59
C PRO A 446 -23.57 -3.07 5.28
N SER A 447 -23.92 -2.14 4.39
CA SER A 447 -24.84 -2.42 3.26
C SER A 447 -25.00 -1.23 2.30
N SER A 448 -25.12 -1.53 1.01
CA SER A 448 -25.37 -0.57 -0.07
C SER A 448 -26.85 -0.20 -0.17
N GLN A 449 -27.17 1.08 -0.35
CA GLN A 449 -28.38 1.47 -1.09
C GLN A 449 -28.25 2.88 -1.69
N ILE A 450 -28.05 2.96 -3.01
CA ILE A 450 -28.11 4.21 -3.76
C ILE A 450 -29.60 4.57 -3.93
N LYS A 451 -30.00 5.77 -3.47
CA LYS A 451 -31.32 6.32 -3.75
C LYS A 451 -31.29 7.84 -3.90
N VAL A 452 -31.22 8.30 -5.15
CA VAL A 452 -31.76 9.60 -5.58
C VAL A 452 -32.65 9.34 -6.79
N GLN A 453 -33.85 9.91 -6.78
CA GLN A 453 -34.84 9.81 -7.86
C GLN A 453 -34.91 11.14 -8.59
N SER A 454 -34.96 11.13 -9.93
CA SER A 454 -35.36 12.29 -10.74
C SER A 454 -35.93 11.85 -12.09
N GLU A 455 -37.23 11.58 -12.11
CA GLU A 455 -38.10 11.43 -13.28
C GLU A 455 -38.99 12.70 -13.41
N PRO A 456 -39.75 12.88 -14.51
CA PRO A 456 -39.56 12.48 -15.91
C PRO A 456 -39.64 13.76 -16.80
N PRO A 457 -40.42 13.98 -17.91
CA PRO A 457 -41.65 13.33 -18.41
C PRO A 457 -41.62 12.80 -19.87
N CYS A 458 -42.48 11.80 -20.14
CA CYS A 458 -43.38 11.58 -21.32
C CYS A 458 -42.90 11.86 -22.78
N ILE A 459 -43.48 11.28 -23.86
CA ILE A 459 -44.81 10.65 -24.07
C ILE A 459 -44.66 9.36 -24.96
N PRO A 460 -45.67 8.70 -25.58
CA PRO A 460 -45.80 7.24 -25.42
C PRO A 460 -45.69 6.41 -26.72
N ARG A 461 -46.03 5.11 -26.60
CA ARG A 461 -46.06 4.12 -27.69
C ARG A 461 -47.02 4.50 -28.82
N GLY A 462 -46.57 4.23 -30.05
CA GLY A 462 -47.20 3.25 -30.94
C GLY A 462 -48.54 3.61 -31.58
N SER A 463 -48.55 3.69 -32.92
CA SER A 463 -49.75 3.59 -33.73
C SER A 463 -49.40 2.89 -35.05
N SER A 464 -50.23 1.91 -35.43
CA SER A 464 -50.15 1.27 -36.75
C SER A 464 -50.53 2.27 -37.85
N PRO A 465 -50.28 1.92 -39.12
CA PRO A 465 -51.48 1.69 -39.93
C PRO A 465 -51.40 0.40 -40.76
N SER A 466 -52.45 -0.41 -40.64
CA SER A 466 -52.83 -1.38 -41.65
C SER A 466 -53.78 -0.72 -42.68
N THR A 467 -53.92 -1.37 -43.84
CA THR A 467 -54.89 -1.14 -44.95
C THR A 467 -54.45 -0.20 -46.07
N SER A 468 -54.74 -0.47 -47.35
CA SER A 468 -55.26 -1.71 -47.95
C SER A 468 -55.05 -1.73 -49.47
N ARG A 469 -54.89 -2.94 -50.05
CA ARG A 469 -55.62 -3.34 -51.27
C ARG A 469 -55.72 -4.87 -51.34
N VAL A 470 -56.90 -5.35 -51.72
CA VAL A 470 -57.34 -6.74 -51.73
C VAL A 470 -58.07 -6.99 -53.06
N ASN A 471 -58.21 -8.26 -53.46
CA ASN A 471 -58.72 -8.76 -54.75
C ASN A 471 -57.67 -8.66 -55.88
N HIS A 472 -57.57 -9.62 -56.81
CA HIS A 472 -58.63 -10.54 -57.26
C HIS A 472 -58.35 -12.05 -57.09
N PHE A 473 -59.44 -12.82 -57.07
CA PHE A 473 -59.49 -14.29 -56.98
C PHE A 473 -59.40 -14.95 -58.38
N TYR A 474 -58.92 -16.21 -58.40
CA TYR A 474 -59.29 -17.32 -59.31
C TYR A 474 -59.52 -17.04 -60.81
N LEU A 475 -58.75 -17.71 -61.69
CA LEU A 475 -59.29 -18.79 -62.56
C LEU A 475 -58.18 -19.61 -63.26
N ALA A 476 -58.59 -20.65 -63.99
CA ALA A 476 -57.86 -21.30 -65.07
C ALA A 476 -56.55 -22.05 -64.74
N ALA A 477 -56.68 -23.15 -63.98
CA ALA A 477 -56.05 -24.37 -64.45
C ALA A 477 -56.75 -24.84 -65.76
N GLN A 478 -56.07 -25.67 -66.56
CA GLN A 478 -56.59 -26.32 -67.79
C GLN A 478 -56.75 -25.44 -69.05
N THR A 479 -55.69 -25.37 -69.87
CA THR A 479 -55.83 -25.44 -71.34
C THR A 479 -54.54 -25.99 -71.98
N ARG A 480 -54.65 -26.67 -73.14
CA ARG A 480 -53.55 -27.27 -73.91
C ARG A 480 -52.77 -28.36 -73.12
N ALA A 481 -53.32 -29.54 -72.91
CA ALA A 481 -53.54 -30.56 -73.96
C ALA A 481 -54.38 -30.12 -75.17
N LEU A 482 -53.74 -29.99 -76.34
CA LEU A 482 -54.38 -30.05 -77.67
C LEU A 482 -53.30 -30.07 -78.78
N LEU A 483 -52.72 -31.26 -79.03
CA LEU A 483 -52.18 -31.71 -80.32
C LEU A 483 -51.56 -33.12 -80.20
N ILE A 484 -52.41 -34.12 -79.96
CA ILE A 484 -52.17 -35.46 -80.49
C ILE A 484 -53.00 -35.54 -81.77
N CYS A 485 -52.35 -35.44 -82.93
CA CYS A 485 -52.83 -35.86 -84.25
C CYS A 485 -51.78 -35.53 -85.32
N PHE A 486 -50.73 -36.36 -85.44
CA PHE A 486 -49.99 -36.63 -86.68
C PHE A 486 -48.89 -37.69 -86.40
N CYS A 487 -49.27 -38.97 -86.39
CA CYS A 487 -48.38 -40.14 -86.40
C CYS A 487 -49.18 -41.41 -86.75
N LEU A 488 -49.87 -41.37 -87.89
CA LEU A 488 -50.32 -42.50 -88.69
C LEU A 488 -50.48 -42.00 -90.14
#